data_AF-A0A556QU73-F1
#
_entry.id   AF-A0A556QU73-F1
#
_cell.length_a   1.000
_cell.length_b   1.000
_cell.length_c   1.000
_cell.angle_alpha   90.00
_cell.angle_beta   90.00
_cell.angle_gamma   90.00
#
_symmetry.space_group_name_H-M   'P 1'
#
loop_
_entity.id
_entity.type
_entity.pdbx_description
1 polymer ?
#
loop_
_entity_poly.entity_id
_entity_poly.type
_entity_poly.pdbx_seq_one_letter_code
_entity_poly.pdbx_strand_id
1 'polypeptide(L)'
;MENNVKTMVEKLIKEGVDMDIILKSSGLSIKEIENISPIAYGKYLGAKKKLLEIANRMLVLGYKKEKIVEVTGVFYSKIEELESNLKGKNKSKKL
;
A
#
# COMPACT_ATOMS: atom_id res chain seq x y z
N MET A 1 -11.66 -5.61 -27.88
CA MET A 1 -11.12 -6.37 -26.73
C MET A 1 -11.05 -5.53 -25.45
N GLU A 2 -10.76 -4.22 -25.51
CA GLU A 2 -10.66 -3.33 -24.33
C GLU A 2 -11.90 -3.28 -23.43
N ASN A 3 -13.12 -3.37 -23.99
CA ASN A 3 -14.35 -3.30 -23.18
C ASN A 3 -14.51 -4.46 -22.18
N ASN A 4 -14.02 -5.66 -22.49
CA ASN A 4 -14.21 -6.82 -21.58
C ASN A 4 -13.34 -6.72 -20.33
N VAL A 5 -12.10 -6.21 -20.47
CA VAL A 5 -11.18 -6.04 -19.33
C VAL A 5 -11.69 -4.95 -18.39
N LYS A 6 -12.20 -3.84 -18.95
CA LYS A 6 -12.80 -2.76 -18.15
C LYS A 6 -14.00 -3.24 -17.34
N THR A 7 -14.93 -3.96 -17.96
CA THR A 7 -16.12 -4.51 -17.26
C THR A 7 -15.73 -5.52 -16.18
N MET A 8 -14.70 -6.34 -16.42
CA MET A 8 -14.17 -7.25 -15.40
C MET A 8 -13.61 -6.47 -14.19
N VAL A 9 -12.79 -5.45 -14.43
CA VAL A 9 -12.22 -4.62 -13.36
C VAL A 9 -13.30 -3.92 -12.55
N GLU A 10 -14.29 -3.32 -13.20
CA GLU A 10 -15.42 -2.67 -12.51
C GLU A 10 -16.21 -3.65 -11.64
N LYS A 11 -16.38 -4.90 -12.10
CA LYS A 11 -17.03 -5.96 -11.33
C LYS A 11 -16.20 -6.36 -10.10
N LEU A 12 -14.90 -6.59 -10.26
CA LEU A 12 -13.99 -6.94 -9.16
C LEU A 12 -13.94 -5.82 -8.10
N ILE A 13 -13.95 -4.55 -8.52
CA ILE A 13 -14.02 -3.40 -7.62
C ILE A 13 -15.33 -3.40 -6.82
N LYS A 14 -16.48 -3.68 -7.48
CA LYS A 14 -17.79 -3.77 -6.81
C LYS A 14 -17.85 -4.92 -5.82
N GLU A 15 -17.20 -6.03 -6.14
CA GLU A 15 -17.08 -7.21 -5.27
C GLU A 15 -16.08 -7.00 -4.11
N GLY A 16 -15.38 -5.85 -4.08
CA GLY A 16 -14.46 -5.50 -3.00
C GLY A 16 -13.14 -6.28 -3.05
N VAL A 17 -12.76 -6.80 -4.23
CA VAL A 17 -11.50 -7.53 -4.42
C VAL A 17 -10.31 -6.60 -4.21
N ASP A 18 -9.26 -7.11 -3.57
CA ASP A 18 -8.05 -6.35 -3.32
C ASP A 18 -7.41 -5.85 -4.62
N MET A 19 -6.99 -4.59 -4.60
CA MET A 19 -6.46 -3.88 -5.77
C MET A 19 -5.18 -4.53 -6.32
N ASP A 20 -4.33 -5.14 -5.49
CA ASP A 20 -3.15 -5.89 -5.96
C ASP A 20 -3.57 -7.16 -6.72
N ILE A 21 -4.69 -7.79 -6.36
CA ILE A 21 -5.26 -8.93 -7.11
C ILE A 21 -5.83 -8.43 -8.45
N ILE A 22 -6.51 -7.28 -8.45
CA ILE A 22 -7.07 -6.67 -9.66
C ILE A 22 -5.95 -6.33 -10.66
N LEU A 23 -4.83 -5.77 -10.19
CA LEU A 23 -3.68 -5.47 -11.04
C LEU A 23 -3.08 -6.74 -11.66
N LYS A 24 -2.87 -7.78 -10.84
CA LYS A 24 -2.32 -9.07 -11.32
C LYS A 24 -3.23 -9.80 -12.30
N SER A 25 -4.55 -9.75 -12.09
CA SER A 25 -5.53 -10.46 -12.92
C SER A 25 -5.90 -9.72 -14.20
N SER A 26 -5.93 -8.39 -14.17
CA SER A 26 -6.25 -7.57 -15.33
C SER A 26 -5.05 -7.33 -16.25
N GLY A 27 -3.82 -7.42 -15.72
CA GLY A 27 -2.59 -7.06 -16.45
C GLY A 27 -2.47 -5.55 -16.73
N LEU A 28 -3.38 -4.74 -16.19
CA LEU A 28 -3.40 -3.30 -16.37
C LEU A 28 -2.41 -2.62 -15.43
N SER A 29 -1.87 -1.50 -15.88
CA SER A 29 -1.10 -0.59 -15.05
C SER A 29 -2.00 0.13 -14.04
N ILE A 30 -1.37 0.66 -12.99
CA ILE A 30 -2.06 1.46 -11.96
C ILE A 30 -2.79 2.66 -12.59
N LYS A 31 -2.19 3.31 -13.59
CA LYS A 31 -2.80 4.46 -14.29
C LYS A 31 -4.05 4.07 -15.07
N GLU A 32 -4.06 2.87 -15.65
CA GLU A 32 -5.23 2.36 -16.36
C GLU A 32 -6.38 2.06 -15.40
N ILE A 33 -6.09 1.50 -14.23
CA ILE A 33 -7.14 1.33 -13.21
C ILE A 33 -7.62 2.66 -12.66
N GLU A 34 -6.72 3.63 -12.43
CA GLU A 34 -7.09 4.98 -12.03
C GLU A 34 -8.07 5.61 -13.04
N ASN A 35 -7.86 5.41 -14.34
CA ASN A 35 -8.78 5.88 -15.38
C ASN A 35 -10.13 5.13 -15.38
N ILE A 36 -10.15 3.85 -15.02
CA ILE A 36 -11.39 3.05 -14.93
C ILE A 36 -12.19 3.43 -13.68
N SER A 37 -11.52 3.57 -12.53
CA SER A 37 -12.17 3.92 -11.27
C SER A 37 -11.23 4.75 -10.37
N PRO A 38 -11.29 6.08 -10.49
CA PRO A 38 -10.50 6.99 -9.65
C PRO A 38 -10.83 6.82 -8.16
N ILE A 39 -12.10 6.51 -7.86
CA ILE A 39 -12.58 6.34 -6.48
C ILE A 39 -11.97 5.09 -5.84
N ALA A 40 -11.96 3.96 -6.55
CA ALA A 40 -11.37 2.73 -6.03
C ALA A 40 -9.86 2.88 -5.82
N TYR A 41 -9.20 3.51 -6.78
CA TYR A 41 -7.77 3.82 -6.68
C TYR A 41 -7.46 4.75 -5.49
N GLY A 42 -8.25 5.82 -5.30
CA GLY A 42 -8.12 6.72 -4.16
C GLY A 42 -8.30 6.01 -2.81
N LYS A 43 -9.28 5.10 -2.70
CA LYS A 43 -9.46 4.26 -1.50
C LYS A 43 -8.26 3.35 -1.24
N TYR A 44 -7.72 2.73 -2.28
CA TYR A 44 -6.52 1.89 -2.18
C TYR A 44 -5.29 2.67 -1.69
N LEU A 45 -5.02 3.85 -2.27
CA LEU A 45 -3.95 4.72 -1.80
C LEU A 45 -4.13 5.13 -0.35
N GLY A 46 -5.36 5.46 0.05
CA GLY A 46 -5.71 5.79 1.42
C GLY A 46 -5.44 4.63 2.39
N ALA A 47 -5.79 3.40 2.00
CA ALA A 47 -5.51 2.20 2.80
C ALA A 47 -3.99 1.95 2.92
N LYS A 48 -3.24 2.03 1.82
CA LYS A 48 -1.77 1.90 1.84
C LYS A 48 -1.10 2.93 2.74
N LYS A 49 -1.57 4.19 2.70
CA LYS A 49 -1.06 5.24 3.58
C LYS A 49 -1.29 4.91 5.06
N LYS A 50 -2.49 4.43 5.43
CA LYS A 50 -2.79 4.00 6.80
C LYS A 50 -1.92 2.85 7.26
N LEU A 51 -1.69 1.85 6.41
CA LEU A 51 -0.80 0.71 6.72
C LEU A 51 0.64 1.19 6.95
N LEU A 52 1.12 2.16 6.17
CA LEU A 52 2.44 2.76 6.38
C LEU A 52 2.53 3.52 7.70
N GLU A 53 1.48 4.26 8.08
CA GLU A 53 1.41 4.95 9.37
C GLU A 53 1.41 3.96 10.54
N ILE A 54 0.68 2.85 10.42
CA ILE A 54 0.68 1.76 11.41
C ILE A 54 2.07 1.13 11.50
N ALA A 55 2.71 0.80 10.37
CA ALA A 55 4.06 0.25 10.34
C ALA A 55 5.07 1.18 11.04
N ASN A 56 4.99 2.49 10.77
CA ASN A 56 5.84 3.48 11.43
C ASN A 56 5.59 3.55 12.94
N ARG A 57 4.34 3.48 13.40
CA ARG A 57 4.01 3.43 14.83
C ARG A 57 4.54 2.15 15.49
N MET A 58 4.40 1.00 14.84
CA MET A 58 4.94 -0.26 15.33
C MET A 58 6.47 -0.22 15.44
N LEU A 59 7.18 0.41 14.49
CA LEU A 59 8.62 0.65 14.60
C LEU A 59 8.96 1.50 15.84
N VAL A 60 8.23 2.60 16.07
CA VAL A 60 8.44 3.47 17.24
C VAL A 60 8.19 2.72 18.55
N LEU A 61 7.23 1.80 18.58
CA LEU A 61 6.92 0.96 19.73
C LEU A 61 7.90 -0.21 19.91
N GLY A 62 8.89 -0.38 19.02
CA GLY A 62 9.92 -1.42 19.14
C GLY A 62 9.51 -2.81 18.65
N TYR A 63 8.46 -2.91 17.82
CA TYR A 63 8.11 -4.19 17.20
C TYR A 63 9.19 -4.65 16.22
N LYS A 64 9.40 -5.96 16.16
CA LYS A 64 10.29 -6.60 15.19
C LYS A 64 9.76 -6.43 13.76
N LYS A 65 10.65 -6.24 12.80
CA LYS A 65 10.30 -5.95 11.39
C LYS A 65 9.44 -7.06 10.78
N GLU A 66 9.73 -8.32 11.09
CA GLU A 66 8.98 -9.48 10.62
C GLU A 66 7.50 -9.38 11.02
N LYS A 67 7.23 -8.97 12.26
CA LYS A 67 5.86 -8.78 12.75
C LYS A 67 5.16 -7.61 12.07
N ILE A 68 5.90 -6.56 11.73
CA ILE A 68 5.36 -5.40 11.02
C ILE A 68 4.99 -5.79 9.60
N VAL A 69 5.84 -6.55 8.88
CA VAL A 69 5.51 -7.08 7.55
C VAL A 69 4.26 -7.95 7.62
N GLU A 70 4.19 -8.87 8.59
CA GLU A 70 3.06 -9.78 8.76
C GLU A 70 1.74 -9.03 8.97
N VAL A 71 1.73 -7.99 9.82
CA VAL A 71 0.50 -7.27 10.18
C VAL A 71 0.09 -6.25 9.12
N THR A 72 1.06 -5.56 8.52
CA THR A 72 0.77 -4.40 7.65
C THR A 72 0.87 -4.73 6.16
N GLY A 73 1.47 -5.87 5.80
CA GLY A 73 1.78 -6.20 4.40
C GLY A 73 2.80 -5.26 3.75
N VAL A 74 3.39 -4.33 4.51
CA VAL A 74 4.40 -3.40 3.99
C VAL A 74 5.69 -4.17 3.74
N PHE A 75 6.29 -3.98 2.56
CA PHE A 75 7.54 -4.64 2.20
C PHE A 75 8.67 -4.31 3.16
N TYR A 76 9.51 -5.31 3.42
CA TYR A 76 10.64 -5.21 4.34
C TYR A 76 11.56 -4.03 4.01
N SER A 77 11.88 -3.81 2.73
CA SER A 77 12.69 -2.67 2.26
C SER A 77 12.11 -1.31 2.67
N LYS A 78 10.78 -1.17 2.63
CA LYS A 78 10.12 0.07 3.04
C LYS A 78 10.15 0.28 4.55
N ILE A 79 10.09 -0.81 5.32
CA ILE A 79 10.24 -0.77 6.79
C ILE A 79 11.66 -0.35 7.17
N GLU A 80 12.69 -0.83 6.46
CA GLU A 80 14.08 -0.42 6.69
C GLU A 80 14.32 1.07 6.41
N GLU A 81 13.70 1.60 5.35
CA GLU A 81 13.71 3.02 5.03
C GLU A 81 13.06 3.85 6.16
N LEU A 82 11.89 3.42 6.65
CA LEU A 82 11.20 4.06 7.77
C LEU A 82 12.06 4.07 9.05
N GLU A 83 12.68 2.94 9.39
CA GLU A 83 13.54 2.82 10.56
C GLU A 83 14.76 3.75 10.47
N SER A 84 15.39 3.80 9.30
CA SER A 84 16.55 4.67 9.05
C SER A 84 16.19 6.15 9.21
N ASN A 85 15.01 6.55 8.70
CA ASN A 85 14.48 7.90 8.84
C ASN A 85 14.18 8.27 10.30
N LEU A 86 13.67 7.32 11.11
CA LEU A 86 13.45 7.51 12.54
C LEU A 86 14.77 7.69 13.31
N LYS A 87 15.79 6.88 13.01
CA LYS A 87 17.12 6.99 13.62
C LYS A 87 17.82 8.31 13.26
N GLY A 88 17.67 8.78 12.03
CA GLY A 88 18.19 10.08 11.58
C GLY A 88 17.56 11.26 12.33
N LYS A 89 16.23 11.24 12.53
CA LYS A 89 15.52 12.30 13.30
C LYS A 89 15.94 12.37 14.77
N ASN A 90 16.23 11.23 15.39
CA ASN A 90 16.68 11.20 16.80
C ASN A 90 18.11 11.72 16.99
N LYS A 91 18.98 11.64 15.97
CA LYS A 91 20.32 12.26 16.02
C LYS A 91 20.25 13.78 15.93
N SER A 92 19.30 14.32 15.19
CA SER A 92 19.17 15.78 14.98
C SER A 92 18.58 16.54 16.18
N LYS A 93 17.97 15.85 17.15
CA LYS A 93 17.39 16.44 18.37
C LYS A 93 18.37 16.52 19.55
N LYS A 94 19.63 16.11 19.36
CA LYS A 94 20.64 16.02 20.44
C LYS A 94 21.64 17.19 20.46
N LEU A 95 21.32 18.31 19.80
CA LEU A 95 22.09 19.55 19.80
C LEU A 95 21.35 20.63 20.59
#